data_AF-A0A3D0TFP1-F1
#
_entry.id   AF-A0A3D0TFP1-F1
#
_cell.length_a   1.000
_cell.length_b   1.000
_cell.length_c   1.000
_cell.angle_alpha   90.00
_cell.angle_beta   90.00
_cell.angle_gamma   90.00
#
_symmetry.space_group_name_H-M   'P 1'
#
loop_
_entity.id
_entity.type
_entity.pdbx_description
1 polymer ?
#
loop_
_entity_poly.entity_id
_entity_poly.type
_entity_poly.pdbx_seq_one_letter_code
_entity_poly.pdbx_strand_id
1 'polypeptide(L)'
;LPIGIALALGRQSKLPVLRIMCVLFIEFIRGVPLITLLFVASTMLAYFLPPGTNFDLLLRVLIMVTLFASAYMAEVIRGGLQAISRGQHEAGDSLGLTYWQANRLIVLPQALKISIPGIVNTFIGLYKDTTLVLIIGMMDI
;
A
#
# COMPACT_ATOMS: atom_id res chain seq x y z
N LEU A 1 -6.24 1.84 1.58
CA LEU A 1 -6.07 1.29 2.96
C LEU A 1 -6.08 -0.24 3.01
N PRO A 2 -7.08 -0.98 2.48
CA PRO A 2 -7.14 -2.45 2.60
C PRO A 2 -5.93 -3.17 1.99
N ILE A 3 -5.49 -2.74 0.80
CA ILE A 3 -4.31 -3.30 0.12
C ILE A 3 -3.05 -3.07 0.97
N GLY A 4 -2.91 -1.88 1.57
CA GLY A 4 -1.79 -1.58 2.48
C GLY A 4 -1.76 -2.48 3.71
N ILE A 5 -2.93 -2.76 4.32
CA ILE A 5 -3.04 -3.72 5.44
C ILE A 5 -2.59 -5.11 4.98
N ALA A 6 -3.09 -5.58 3.83
CA ALA A 6 -2.76 -6.89 3.29
C ALA A 6 -1.25 -7.03 3.00
N LEU A 7 -0.64 -6.02 2.40
CA LEU A 7 0.80 -5.97 2.12
C LEU A 7 1.64 -5.92 3.42
N ALA A 8 1.21 -5.15 4.42
CA ALA A 8 1.89 -5.05 5.71
C ALA A 8 1.89 -6.40 6.46
N LEU A 9 0.74 -7.09 6.47
CA LEU A 9 0.60 -8.43 7.05
C LEU A 9 1.37 -9.47 6.23
N GLY A 10 1.29 -9.41 4.89
CA GLY A 10 2.02 -10.29 3.97
C GLY A 10 3.54 -10.22 4.16
N ARG A 11 4.09 -9.02 4.39
CA ARG A 11 5.50 -8.79 4.73
C ARG A 11 5.93 -9.45 6.04
N GLN A 12 5.02 -9.67 6.99
CA GLN A 12 5.29 -10.37 8.26
C GLN A 12 4.99 -11.87 8.20
N SER A 13 4.55 -12.38 7.06
CA SER A 13 4.25 -13.80 6.89
C SER A 13 5.49 -14.66 7.07
N LYS A 14 5.28 -15.87 7.63
CA LYS A 14 6.30 -16.92 7.72
C LYS A 14 6.59 -17.57 6.36
N LEU A 15 5.68 -17.43 5.39
CA LEU A 15 5.87 -17.96 4.03
C LEU A 15 6.89 -17.10 3.27
N PRO A 16 8.06 -17.65 2.90
CA PRO A 16 9.16 -16.86 2.34
C PRO A 16 8.77 -16.22 1.00
N VAL A 17 8.05 -16.94 0.14
CA VAL A 17 7.60 -16.43 -1.16
C VAL A 17 6.69 -15.22 -1.00
N LEU A 18 5.65 -15.33 -0.17
CA LEU A 18 4.71 -14.22 0.07
C LEU A 18 5.43 -13.00 0.66
N ARG A 19 6.29 -13.23 1.66
CA ARG A 19 7.07 -12.17 2.29
C ARG A 19 7.96 -11.45 1.28
N ILE A 20 8.70 -12.19 0.45
CA ILE A 20 9.60 -11.61 -0.55
C ILE A 20 8.80 -10.81 -1.58
N MET A 21 7.69 -11.34 -2.08
CA MET A 21 6.83 -10.63 -3.04
C MET A 21 6.30 -9.31 -2.47
N CYS A 22 5.81 -9.31 -1.21
CA CYS A 22 5.37 -8.08 -0.56
C CYS A 22 6.51 -7.10 -0.32
N VAL A 23 7.68 -7.57 0.13
CA VAL A 23 8.85 -6.70 0.34
C VAL A 23 9.29 -6.07 -0.98
N LEU A 24 9.48 -6.86 -2.03
CA LEU A 24 9.90 -6.35 -3.34
C LEU A 24 8.92 -5.32 -3.88
N PHE A 25 7.62 -5.60 -3.82
CA PHE A 25 6.60 -4.64 -4.23
C PHE A 25 6.69 -3.32 -3.45
N ILE A 26 6.72 -3.39 -2.11
CA ILE A 26 6.73 -2.20 -1.25
C ILE A 26 8.00 -1.37 -1.49
N GLU A 27 9.17 -2.00 -1.47
CA GLU A 27 10.46 -1.31 -1.60
C GLU A 27 10.62 -0.73 -3.01
N PHE A 28 10.21 -1.45 -4.05
CA PHE A 28 10.25 -0.96 -5.43
C PHE A 28 9.38 0.29 -5.61
N ILE A 29 8.10 0.21 -5.23
CA ILE A 29 7.16 1.32 -5.41
C ILE A 29 7.58 2.55 -4.60
N ARG A 30 8.12 2.38 -3.39
CA ARG A 30 8.62 3.48 -2.57
C ARG A 30 9.97 4.05 -3.05
N GLY A 31 10.72 3.28 -3.82
CA GLY A 31 11.97 3.72 -4.46
C GLY A 31 11.75 4.52 -5.74
N VAL A 32 10.55 4.48 -6.33
CA VAL A 32 10.22 5.17 -7.58
C VAL A 32 9.38 6.43 -7.29
N PRO A 33 9.76 7.61 -7.82
CA PRO A 33 8.95 8.82 -7.71
C PRO A 33 7.57 8.65 -8.36
N LEU A 34 6.51 9.21 -7.75
CA LEU A 34 5.15 9.12 -8.28
C LEU A 34 5.04 9.66 -9.71
N ILE A 35 5.72 10.77 -10.02
CA ILE A 35 5.71 11.37 -11.37
C ILE A 35 6.16 10.37 -12.45
N THR A 36 7.15 9.53 -12.14
CA THR A 36 7.64 8.49 -13.06
C THR A 36 6.57 7.44 -13.30
N LEU A 37 5.85 7.01 -12.26
CA LEU A 37 4.74 6.06 -12.39
C LEU A 37 3.58 6.64 -13.19
N LEU A 38 3.27 7.92 -13.01
CA LEU A 38 2.22 8.59 -13.78
C LEU A 38 2.60 8.74 -15.26
N PHE A 39 3.86 9.04 -15.56
CA PHE A 39 4.36 9.06 -16.94
C PHE A 39 4.29 7.68 -17.59
N VAL A 40 4.67 6.63 -16.85
CA VAL A 40 4.51 5.24 -17.31
C VAL A 40 3.04 4.90 -17.56
N ALA A 41 2.12 5.37 -16.71
CA ALA A 41 0.68 5.19 -16.91
C ALA A 41 0.19 5.84 -18.21
N SER A 42 0.66 7.05 -18.51
CA SER A 42 0.19 7.80 -19.68
C SER A 42 0.74 7.29 -21.00
N THR A 43 2.04 7.03 -21.08
CA THR A 43 2.72 6.71 -22.35
C THR A 43 3.13 5.25 -22.47
N MET A 44 3.83 4.71 -21.46
CA MET A 44 4.47 3.39 -21.58
C MET A 44 3.47 2.25 -21.54
N LEU A 45 2.44 2.35 -20.68
CA LEU A 45 1.52 1.24 -20.46
C LEU A 45 0.75 0.85 -21.72
N ALA A 46 0.41 1.83 -22.56
CA ALA A 46 -0.29 1.63 -23.83
C ALA A 46 0.46 0.66 -24.78
N TYR A 47 1.80 0.64 -24.75
CA TYR A 47 2.61 -0.26 -25.58
C TYR A 47 2.54 -1.73 -25.15
N PHE A 48 2.16 -2.00 -23.90
CA PHE A 48 1.99 -3.36 -23.38
C PHE A 48 0.57 -3.90 -23.55
N LEU A 49 -0.38 -3.08 -24.01
CA LEU A 49 -1.73 -3.52 -24.33
C LEU A 49 -1.84 -3.96 -25.80
N PRO A 50 -2.75 -4.91 -26.10
CA PRO A 50 -3.01 -5.32 -27.48
C PRO A 50 -3.41 -4.12 -28.36
N PRO A 51 -3.00 -4.09 -29.64
CA PRO A 51 -3.42 -3.04 -30.57
C PRO A 51 -4.95 -2.92 -30.63
N GLY A 52 -5.48 -1.70 -30.55
CA GLY A 52 -6.91 -1.43 -30.53
C GLY A 52 -7.57 -1.45 -29.14
N THR A 53 -6.80 -1.70 -28.07
CA THR A 53 -7.32 -1.59 -26.70
C THR A 53 -7.39 -0.12 -26.28
N ASN A 54 -8.60 0.41 -26.13
CA ASN A 54 -8.82 1.72 -25.52
C ASN A 54 -8.81 1.59 -24.00
N PHE A 55 -7.62 1.66 -23.40
CA PHE A 55 -7.47 1.70 -21.95
C PHE A 55 -7.42 3.15 -21.48
N ASP A 56 -8.53 3.59 -20.90
CA ASP A 56 -8.74 4.95 -20.43
C ASP A 56 -7.57 5.46 -19.55
N LEU A 57 -7.09 6.67 -19.84
CA LEU A 57 -5.96 7.27 -19.12
C LEU A 57 -6.27 7.42 -17.63
N LEU A 58 -7.48 7.86 -17.30
CA LEU A 58 -7.89 8.06 -15.91
C LEU A 58 -7.81 6.73 -15.14
N LEU A 59 -8.28 5.63 -15.72
CA LEU A 59 -8.17 4.31 -15.09
C LEU A 59 -6.71 3.87 -14.88
N ARG A 60 -5.83 4.08 -15.86
CA ARG A 60 -4.38 3.78 -15.75
C ARG A 60 -3.73 4.56 -14.62
N VAL A 61 -4.02 5.85 -14.54
CA VAL A 61 -3.52 6.73 -13.49
C VAL A 61 -4.05 6.32 -12.12
N LEU A 62 -5.35 6.02 -12.00
CA LEU A 62 -5.94 5.54 -10.75
C LEU A 62 -5.29 4.25 -10.25
N ILE A 63 -4.97 3.31 -11.14
CA ILE A 63 -4.25 2.09 -10.80
C ILE A 63 -2.86 2.43 -10.23
N MET A 64 -2.07 3.25 -10.93
CA MET A 64 -0.72 3.59 -10.47
C MET A 64 -0.72 4.35 -9.15
N VAL A 65 -1.63 5.32 -8.98
CA VAL A 65 -1.79 6.05 -7.72
C VAL A 65 -2.23 5.10 -6.59
N THR A 66 -3.13 4.15 -6.87
CA THR A 66 -3.57 3.16 -5.88
C THR A 66 -2.43 2.26 -5.44
N LEU A 67 -1.61 1.77 -6.37
CA LEU A 67 -0.44 0.95 -6.07
C LEU A 67 0.58 1.75 -5.23
N PHE A 68 0.88 2.98 -5.65
CA PHE A 68 1.74 3.89 -4.91
C PHE A 68 1.25 4.11 -3.48
N ALA A 69 -0.01 4.56 -3.33
CA ALA A 69 -0.63 4.79 -2.03
C ALA A 69 -0.63 3.53 -1.17
N SER A 70 -0.85 2.34 -1.76
CA SER A 70 -0.88 1.08 -1.02
C SER A 70 0.48 0.70 -0.42
N ALA A 71 1.59 0.96 -1.12
CA ALA A 71 2.93 0.68 -0.65
C ALA A 71 3.34 1.58 0.52
N TYR A 72 3.06 2.88 0.43
CA TYR A 72 3.30 3.82 1.53
C TYR A 72 2.42 3.50 2.74
N MET A 73 1.15 3.17 2.51
CA MET A 73 0.22 2.76 3.56
C MET A 73 0.69 1.48 4.27
N ALA A 74 1.21 0.50 3.52
CA ALA A 74 1.75 -0.72 4.08
C ALA A 74 2.90 -0.44 5.06
N GLU A 75 3.77 0.53 4.75
CA GLU A 75 4.88 0.90 5.62
C GLU A 75 4.41 1.59 6.90
N VAL A 76 3.46 2.50 6.80
CA VAL A 76 2.86 3.17 7.95
C VAL A 76 2.25 2.13 8.91
N ILE A 77 1.46 1.20 8.36
CA ILE A 77 0.83 0.13 9.14
C ILE A 77 1.88 -0.83 9.72
N ARG A 78 2.95 -1.12 8.98
CA ARG A 78 4.09 -1.90 9.50
C ARG A 78 4.71 -1.22 10.72
N GLY A 79 4.89 0.10 10.68
CA GLY A 79 5.36 0.89 11.82
C GLY A 79 4.43 0.76 13.03
N GLY A 80 3.11 0.86 12.82
CA GLY A 80 2.13 0.66 13.88
C GLY A 80 2.09 -0.77 14.43
N LEU A 81 2.27 -1.79 13.58
CA LEU A 81 2.35 -3.19 14.01
C LEU A 81 3.60 -3.44 14.87
N GLN A 82 4.74 -2.81 14.54
CA GLN A 82 5.98 -2.93 15.31
C GLN A 82 5.93 -2.22 16.67
N ALA A 83 5.05 -1.23 16.83
CA ALA A 83 4.85 -0.52 18.08
C ALA A 83 4.02 -1.33 19.11
N ILE A 84 3.39 -2.43 18.68
CA ILE A 84 2.62 -3.30 19.59
C ILE A 84 3.58 -4.08 20.48
N SER A 85 3.31 -4.06 21.80
CA SER A 85 4.09 -4.81 22.77
C SER A 85 3.94 -6.32 22.55
N ARG A 86 5.04 -7.07 22.75
CA ARG A 86 5.04 -8.54 22.63
C ARG A 86 4.00 -9.20 23.54
N GLY A 87 3.73 -8.61 24.70
CA GLY A 87 2.72 -9.08 25.65
C GLY A 87 1.31 -9.19 25.06
N GLN A 88 0.95 -8.39 24.04
CA GLN A 88 -0.36 -8.53 23.36
C GLN A 88 -0.44 -9.82 22.53
N HIS A 89 0.68 -10.23 21.94
CA HIS A 89 0.76 -11.50 21.22
C HIS A 89 0.74 -12.68 22.20
N GLU A 90 1.54 -12.61 23.26
CA GLU A 90 1.60 -13.64 24.31
C GLU A 90 0.26 -13.82 25.04
N ALA A 91 -0.48 -12.73 25.28
CA ALA A 91 -1.82 -12.77 25.86
C ALA A 91 -2.82 -13.46 24.92
N GLY A 92 -2.74 -13.19 23.62
CA GLY A 92 -3.55 -13.88 22.61
C GLY A 92 -3.27 -15.38 22.57
N ASP A 93 -1.99 -15.76 22.61
CA ASP A 93 -1.57 -17.16 22.66
C ASP A 93 -2.03 -17.85 23.96
N SER A 94 -1.94 -17.17 25.11
CA SER A 94 -2.43 -17.67 26.40
C SER A 94 -3.94 -17.88 26.46
N LEU A 95 -4.69 -17.12 25.65
CA LEU A 95 -6.14 -17.30 25.48
C LEU A 95 -6.49 -18.38 24.43
N GLY A 96 -5.49 -19.05 23.85
CA GLY A 96 -5.68 -20.08 22.82
C GLY A 96 -6.15 -19.53 21.47
N LEU A 97 -5.97 -18.23 21.22
CA LEU A 97 -6.35 -17.62 19.94
C LEU A 97 -5.40 -18.07 18.84
N THR A 98 -5.95 -18.42 17.67
CA THR A 98 -5.15 -18.61 16.47
C THR A 98 -4.54 -17.28 16.01
N TYR A 99 -3.45 -17.32 15.24
CA TYR A 99 -2.79 -16.13 14.67
C TYR A 99 -3.76 -15.16 14.00
N TRP A 100 -4.73 -15.66 13.24
CA TRP A 100 -5.72 -14.83 12.55
C TRP A 100 -6.74 -14.20 13.51
N GLN A 101 -7.14 -14.92 14.56
CA GLN A 101 -8.01 -14.38 15.60
C GLN A 101 -7.29 -13.30 16.41
N ALA A 102 -6.06 -13.57 16.87
CA ALA A 102 -5.25 -12.62 17.61
C ALA A 102 -4.99 -11.35 16.78
N ASN A 103 -4.65 -11.49 15.49
CA ASN A 103 -4.48 -10.33 14.62
C ASN A 103 -5.77 -9.54 14.44
N ARG A 104 -6.89 -10.19 14.12
CA ARG A 104 -8.16 -9.50 13.85
C ARG A 104 -8.74 -8.81 15.10
N LEU A 105 -8.65 -9.46 16.25
CA LEU A 105 -9.34 -9.03 17.48
C LEU A 105 -8.48 -8.12 18.37
N ILE A 106 -7.15 -8.30 18.34
CA ILE A 106 -6.24 -7.66 19.31
C ILE A 106 -5.24 -6.77 18.58
N VAL A 107 -4.38 -7.34 17.75
CA VAL A 107 -3.17 -6.67 17.25
C VAL A 107 -3.50 -5.62 16.18
N LEU A 108 -4.25 -6.00 15.14
CA LEU A 108 -4.53 -5.11 14.01
C LEU A 108 -5.35 -3.88 14.42
N PRO A 109 -6.42 -3.97 15.23
CA PRO A 109 -7.15 -2.78 15.69
C PRO A 109 -6.26 -1.81 16.47
N GLN A 110 -5.36 -2.31 17.31
CA GLN A 110 -4.41 -1.49 18.06
C GLN A 110 -3.37 -0.85 17.13
N ALA A 111 -2.78 -1.63 16.23
CA ALA A 111 -1.79 -1.14 15.27
C ALA A 111 -2.36 -0.07 14.35
N LEU A 112 -3.61 -0.23 13.91
CA LEU A 112 -4.30 0.78 13.10
C LEU A 112 -4.50 2.09 13.88
N LYS A 113 -4.87 2.03 15.16
CA LYS A 113 -4.98 3.23 16.01
C LYS A 113 -3.64 3.95 16.15
N ILE A 114 -2.56 3.22 16.40
CA ILE A 114 -1.20 3.79 16.47
C ILE A 114 -0.79 4.41 15.13
N SER A 115 -1.24 3.81 14.02
CA SER A 115 -0.91 4.27 12.67
C SER A 115 -1.69 5.51 12.23
N ILE A 116 -2.78 5.90 12.90
CA ILE A 116 -3.67 7.00 12.48
C ILE A 116 -2.89 8.28 12.10
N PRO A 117 -1.94 8.79 12.91
CA PRO A 117 -1.19 10.00 12.55
C PRO A 117 -0.40 9.84 11.25
N GLY A 118 0.24 8.68 11.05
CA GLY A 118 0.99 8.37 9.83
C GLY A 118 0.08 8.18 8.61
N ILE A 119 -1.11 7.60 8.80
CA ILE A 119 -2.13 7.44 7.76
C ILE A 119 -2.58 8.82 7.28
N VAL A 120 -2.89 9.72 8.21
CA VAL A 120 -3.31 11.10 7.90
C VAL A 120 -2.18 11.86 7.21
N ASN A 121 -0.95 11.75 7.67
CA ASN A 121 0.19 12.39 7.01
C ASN A 121 0.37 11.91 5.56
N THR A 122 0.27 10.59 5.34
CA THR A 122 0.34 10.01 3.98
C THR A 122 -0.82 10.48 3.11
N PHE A 123 -2.03 10.57 3.68
CA PHE A 123 -3.19 11.11 2.96
C PHE A 123 -3.00 12.57 2.55
N ILE A 124 -2.45 13.42 3.43
CA ILE A 124 -2.12 14.81 3.09
C ILE A 124 -1.08 14.88 1.97
N GLY A 125 -0.06 14.01 2.00
CA GLY A 125 0.92 13.89 0.91
C GLY A 125 0.24 13.54 -0.42
N LEU A 126 -0.55 12.47 -0.45
CA LEU A 126 -1.30 12.05 -1.63
C LEU A 126 -2.26 13.13 -2.14
N TYR A 127 -2.87 13.89 -1.24
CA TYR A 127 -3.73 15.01 -1.61
C TYR A 127 -2.94 16.08 -2.37
N LYS A 128 -1.73 16.42 -1.93
CA LYS A 128 -0.85 17.35 -2.68
C LYS A 128 -0.46 16.79 -4.05
N ASP A 129 -0.19 15.49 -4.11
CA ASP A 129 0.19 14.79 -5.34
C ASP A 129 -0.94 14.72 -6.39
N THR A 130 -2.22 14.90 -6.00
CA THR A 130 -3.33 14.97 -6.96
C THR A 130 -3.17 16.10 -7.98
N THR A 131 -2.41 17.15 -7.65
CA THR A 131 -2.08 18.21 -8.59
C THR A 131 -1.27 17.69 -9.79
N LEU A 132 -0.36 16.73 -9.58
CA LEU A 132 0.40 16.09 -10.66
C LEU A 132 -0.49 15.26 -11.57
N VAL A 133 -1.48 14.57 -10.99
CA VAL A 133 -2.48 13.80 -11.74
C VAL A 133 -3.30 14.72 -12.65
N LEU A 134 -3.71 15.89 -12.14
CA LEU A 134 -4.45 16.88 -12.92
C LEU A 134 -3.63 17.43 -14.09
N ILE A 135 -2.35 17.75 -13.87
CA ILE A 135 -1.44 18.22 -14.93
C ILE A 135 -1.31 17.18 -16.05
N ILE A 136 -1.14 15.91 -15.69
CA ILE A 136 -1.01 14.83 -16.69
C ILE A 136 -2.32 14.60 -17.44
N GLY A 137 -3.47 14.66 -16.76
CA GLY A 137 -4.77 14.55 -17.40
C GLY A 137 -5.08 15.72 -18.36
N MET A 138 -4.61 16.92 -18.06
CA MET A 138 -4.76 18.09 -18.94
C MET A 138 -3.86 18.03 -20.18
N MET A 139 -2.69 17.37 -20.11
CA MET A 139 -1.77 17.21 -21.25
C MET A 139 -2.21 16.11 -22.25
N ASP A 140 -3.23 15.32 -21.91
CA ASP A 140 -3.79 14.27 -22.78
C ASP A 140 -4.92 14.79 -23.69
N ILE A 141 -5.34 16.05 -23.51
CA ILE A 141 -6.39 16.73 -24.29
C ILE A 141 -5.74 17.66 -25.31
#